data_AF-A0AAU5XBZ7-F1
#
_entry.id   AF-A0AAU5XBZ7-F1
#
_cell.length_a   1.000
_cell.length_b   1.000
_cell.length_c   1.000
_cell.angle_alpha   90.00
_cell.angle_beta   90.00
_cell.angle_gamma   90.00
#
_symmetry.space_group_name_H-M   'P 1'
#
loop_
_entity.id
_entity.type
_entity.pdbx_description
1 polymer ?
#
loop_
_entity_poly.entity_id
_entity_poly.type
_entity_poly.pdbx_seq_one_letter_code
_entity_poly.pdbx_strand_id
1 'polypeptide(L)'
;MDLENELRQAMADHVTEVSAPETLAADARRRHHRTVRRRTAFAVGAAGVIVAAGMIPAYHTIRPQTVGADGPDGRRHGQQTTRTLSASPTPSVDARSGSPGAGSKGSHPAGRPKRPSGAQDPGLGAVRALLTYLPHGLTAKPCTSTHTGAKETKTCRWSGSGGWIEVRLIRDGGLKNPSDLGLAPPVAKAFRVHGHPGLRTDGPAVPSQIMWIERHGLGVWVGVSPSLGGSMTRIAEGVNVT
;
A
#
# COMPACT_ATOMS: atom_id res chain seq x y z
N MET A 1 -21.52 10.36 61.88
CA MET A 1 -21.58 10.78 60.47
C MET A 1 -20.87 9.71 59.66
N ASP A 2 -21.56 9.13 58.69
CA ASP A 2 -21.18 7.87 58.06
C ASP A 2 -20.50 8.14 56.71
N LEU A 3 -19.17 8.09 56.68
CA LEU A 3 -18.34 8.46 55.52
C LEU A 3 -18.66 7.62 54.28
N GLU A 4 -19.13 6.38 54.46
CA GLU A 4 -19.50 5.51 53.37
C GLU A 4 -20.76 5.96 52.64
N ASN A 5 -21.68 6.63 53.35
CA ASN A 5 -22.91 7.12 52.74
C ASN A 5 -22.63 8.37 51.90
N GLU A 6 -21.70 9.24 52.33
CA GLU A 6 -21.23 10.37 51.52
C GLU A 6 -20.46 9.91 50.28
N LEU A 7 -19.63 8.86 50.39
CA LEU A 7 -18.90 8.33 49.23
C LEU A 7 -19.84 7.68 48.21
N ARG A 8 -20.89 6.97 48.65
CA ARG A 8 -21.92 6.42 47.77
C ARG A 8 -22.75 7.53 47.11
N GLN A 9 -23.09 8.59 47.84
CA GLN A 9 -23.82 9.73 47.30
C GLN A 9 -22.99 10.48 46.25
N ALA A 10 -21.71 10.76 46.54
CA ALA A 10 -20.81 11.46 45.63
C ALA A 10 -20.53 10.68 44.34
N MET A 11 -20.43 9.34 44.41
CA MET A 11 -20.27 8.52 43.21
C MET A 11 -21.56 8.42 42.38
N ALA A 12 -22.73 8.45 43.00
CA ALA A 12 -24.00 8.47 42.27
C ALA A 12 -24.18 9.77 41.48
N ASP A 13 -23.83 10.91 42.07
CA ASP A 13 -23.94 12.21 41.40
C ASP A 13 -22.96 12.32 40.22
N HIS A 14 -21.73 11.79 40.35
CA HIS A 14 -20.71 11.88 39.30
C HIS A 14 -20.98 10.98 38.07
N VAL A 15 -21.78 9.92 38.19
CA VAL A 15 -22.16 9.05 37.06
C VAL A 15 -23.22 9.72 36.16
N THR A 16 -23.99 10.66 36.71
CA THR A 16 -25.03 11.36 35.91
C THR A 16 -24.47 12.50 35.04
N GLU A 17 -23.31 13.06 35.37
CA GLU A 17 -22.66 14.12 34.59
C GLU A 17 -21.87 13.62 33.37
N VAL A 18 -21.52 12.33 33.30
CA VAL A 18 -20.72 11.74 32.19
C VAL A 18 -21.59 10.92 31.24
N SER A 19 -22.91 11.13 31.25
CA SER A 19 -23.77 10.59 30.20
C SER A 19 -23.75 11.51 28.99
N ALA A 20 -23.04 11.08 27.94
CA ALA A 20 -23.06 11.77 26.65
C ALA A 20 -24.52 11.99 26.21
N PRO A 21 -24.92 13.21 25.82
CA PRO A 21 -26.31 13.50 25.50
C PRO A 21 -26.80 12.59 24.38
N GLU A 22 -27.99 11.99 24.55
CA GLU A 22 -28.61 11.05 23.59
C GLU A 22 -28.69 11.63 22.16
N THR A 23 -28.66 12.95 22.06
CA THR A 23 -28.61 13.70 20.80
C THR A 23 -27.34 13.41 19.98
N LEU A 24 -26.19 13.11 20.60
CA LEU A 24 -24.97 12.72 19.89
C LEU A 24 -25.07 11.32 19.28
N ALA A 25 -25.68 10.38 19.98
CA ALA A 25 -25.90 9.02 19.46
C ALA A 25 -26.91 9.02 18.30
N ALA A 26 -27.97 9.83 18.41
CA ALA A 26 -28.94 10.03 17.33
C ALA A 26 -28.31 10.72 16.10
N ASP A 27 -27.46 11.72 16.30
CA ASP A 27 -26.81 12.45 15.21
C ASP A 27 -25.71 11.62 14.54
N ALA A 28 -24.99 10.79 15.31
CA ALA A 28 -24.06 9.79 14.78
C ALA A 28 -24.78 8.71 13.94
N ARG A 29 -25.93 8.19 14.41
CA ARG A 29 -26.77 7.26 13.62
C ARG A 29 -27.29 7.90 12.32
N ARG A 30 -27.73 9.17 12.36
CA ARG A 30 -28.18 9.89 11.15
C ARG A 30 -27.05 10.08 10.14
N ARG A 31 -25.84 10.43 10.59
CA ARG A 31 -24.67 10.54 9.70
C ARG A 31 -24.29 9.18 9.11
N HIS A 32 -24.32 8.11 9.91
CA HIS A 32 -24.03 6.75 9.45
C HIS A 32 -25.02 6.26 8.36
N HIS A 33 -26.33 6.46 8.55
CA HIS A 33 -27.33 6.09 7.55
C HIS A 33 -27.18 6.85 6.22
N ARG A 34 -26.77 8.13 6.25
CA ARG A 34 -26.49 8.89 5.02
C ARG A 34 -25.30 8.33 4.25
N THR A 35 -24.27 7.84 4.94
CA THR A 35 -23.08 7.25 4.30
C THR A 35 -23.38 5.88 3.71
N VAL A 36 -24.23 5.08 4.35
CA VAL A 36 -24.60 3.74 3.84
C VAL A 36 -25.54 3.83 2.63
N ARG A 37 -26.52 4.73 2.61
CA ARG A 37 -27.41 4.92 1.44
C ARG A 37 -26.66 5.35 0.17
N ARG A 38 -25.54 6.06 0.30
CA ARG A 38 -24.67 6.39 -0.85
C ARG A 38 -23.88 5.19 -1.37
N ARG A 39 -23.64 4.17 -0.56
CA ARG A 39 -22.92 2.95 -0.98
C ARG A 39 -23.84 1.91 -1.63
N THR A 40 -25.13 1.88 -1.28
CA THR A 40 -26.10 0.99 -1.93
C THR A 40 -26.52 1.44 -3.33
N ALA A 41 -26.31 2.72 -3.68
CA ALA A 41 -26.62 3.23 -5.02
C ALA A 41 -25.60 2.81 -6.11
N PHE A 42 -24.46 2.23 -5.74
CA PHE A 42 -23.44 1.74 -6.68
C PHE A 42 -23.34 0.20 -6.75
N ALA A 43 -24.28 -0.53 -6.14
CA ALA A 43 -24.25 -1.99 -6.04
C ALA A 43 -25.30 -2.68 -6.94
N VAL A 44 -25.56 -2.13 -8.14
CA VAL A 44 -26.33 -2.83 -9.19
C VAL A 44 -25.51 -2.80 -10.47
N GLY A 45 -24.88 -3.92 -10.80
CA GLY A 45 -24.25 -4.11 -12.11
C GLY A 45 -22.98 -4.95 -12.11
N ALA A 46 -23.10 -6.26 -11.86
CA ALA A 46 -22.25 -7.28 -12.49
C ALA A 46 -22.80 -8.68 -12.16
N ALA A 47 -23.77 -9.14 -12.97
CA ALA A 47 -24.14 -10.55 -13.08
C ALA A 47 -23.65 -11.06 -14.45
N GLY A 48 -23.00 -12.24 -14.46
CA GLY A 48 -22.47 -12.95 -15.64
C GLY A 48 -20.94 -12.79 -15.76
N VAL A 49 -20.10 -13.83 -15.86
CA VAL A 49 -20.24 -15.14 -16.52
C VAL A 49 -19.36 -16.20 -15.80
N ILE A 50 -19.84 -17.44 -15.82
CA ILE A 50 -19.21 -18.68 -15.34
C ILE A 50 -18.09 -19.15 -16.29
N VAL A 51 -16.93 -19.56 -15.76
CA VAL A 51 -16.08 -20.59 -16.39
C VAL A 51 -15.54 -21.55 -15.31
N ALA A 52 -15.52 -22.82 -15.67
CA ALA A 52 -15.45 -24.01 -14.83
C ALA A 52 -14.06 -24.38 -14.25
N ALA A 53 -14.15 -25.02 -13.08
CA ALA A 53 -13.36 -26.12 -12.50
C ALA A 53 -11.83 -26.22 -12.71
N GLY A 54 -11.12 -26.35 -11.58
CA GLY A 54 -9.98 -27.26 -11.47
C GLY A 54 -8.86 -26.83 -10.53
N MET A 55 -8.97 -27.16 -9.23
CA MET A 55 -7.95 -27.82 -8.39
C MET A 55 -8.15 -27.53 -6.89
N ILE A 56 -8.06 -28.60 -6.11
CA ILE A 56 -8.30 -28.73 -4.67
C ILE A 56 -7.09 -28.18 -3.89
N PRO A 57 -7.33 -27.49 -2.76
CA PRO A 57 -6.73 -27.91 -1.49
C PRO A 57 -7.81 -27.92 -0.40
N ALA A 58 -8.27 -29.08 0.08
CA ALA A 58 -7.68 -29.82 1.21
C ALA A 58 -7.46 -28.93 2.45
N TYR A 59 -8.42 -29.03 3.40
CA TYR A 59 -8.35 -28.70 4.84
C TYR A 59 -8.01 -27.23 5.18
N HIS A 60 -8.80 -26.51 5.96
CA HIS A 60 -8.94 -26.71 7.40
C HIS A 60 -10.31 -26.24 7.91
N THR A 61 -10.92 -27.08 8.75
CA THR A 61 -12.06 -26.75 9.59
C THR A 61 -11.62 -25.74 10.66
N ILE A 62 -12.09 -24.49 10.54
CA ILE A 62 -11.99 -23.51 11.64
C ILE A 62 -13.18 -23.76 12.56
N ARG A 63 -12.91 -24.39 13.71
CA ARG A 63 -13.82 -24.35 14.86
C ARG A 63 -13.68 -22.98 15.50
N PRO A 64 -14.73 -22.15 15.58
CA PRO A 64 -14.73 -21.02 16.50
C PRO A 64 -14.78 -21.57 17.94
N GLN A 65 -13.66 -21.49 18.66
CA GLN A 65 -13.65 -21.61 20.12
C GLN A 65 -14.28 -20.35 20.70
N THR A 66 -15.38 -20.52 21.43
CA THR A 66 -15.95 -19.53 22.33
C THR A 66 -15.09 -19.46 23.60
N VAL A 67 -14.34 -18.38 23.76
CA VAL A 67 -13.83 -17.86 25.05
C VAL A 67 -14.97 -17.05 25.67
N GLY A 68 -15.34 -17.10 26.95
CA GLY A 68 -14.96 -17.86 28.12
C GLY A 68 -15.97 -17.44 29.20
N ALA A 69 -16.37 -18.37 30.07
CA ALA A 69 -17.12 -18.06 31.28
C ALA A 69 -16.35 -18.64 32.45
N ASP A 70 -15.97 -17.77 33.37
CA ASP A 70 -15.28 -18.09 34.61
C ASP A 70 -16.17 -18.98 35.49
N GLY A 71 -15.59 -20.08 35.98
CA GLY A 71 -16.16 -20.95 36.99
C GLY A 71 -15.02 -21.62 37.77
N PRO A 72 -15.04 -21.56 39.12
CA PRO A 72 -13.91 -21.96 39.95
C PRO A 72 -13.90 -23.48 40.23
N ASP A 73 -12.78 -23.95 40.77
CA ASP A 73 -12.51 -25.27 41.35
C ASP A 73 -12.06 -26.38 40.39
N GLY A 74 -10.80 -26.82 40.53
CA GLY A 74 -10.32 -27.98 39.79
C GLY A 74 -8.83 -28.27 39.89
N ARG A 75 -8.42 -28.75 41.06
CA ARG A 75 -7.05 -29.14 41.44
C ARG A 75 -6.51 -30.36 40.64
N ARG A 76 -5.19 -30.36 40.43
CA ARG A 76 -4.20 -31.49 40.35
C ARG A 76 -3.72 -32.04 39.00
N HIS A 77 -2.39 -31.88 38.87
CA HIS A 77 -1.34 -32.88 38.58
C HIS A 77 -1.14 -33.42 37.16
N GLY A 78 0.15 -33.46 36.80
CA GLY A 78 0.69 -34.39 35.80
C GLY A 78 1.67 -33.73 34.84
N GLN A 79 2.95 -33.61 35.24
CA GLN A 79 4.12 -34.20 34.56
C GLN A 79 4.59 -33.44 33.29
N GLN A 80 5.79 -32.82 33.31
CA GLN A 80 7.08 -33.44 32.95
C GLN A 80 7.05 -34.00 31.52
N THR A 81 7.93 -33.64 30.57
CA THR A 81 9.39 -33.49 30.62
C THR A 81 9.91 -32.86 29.31
N THR A 82 11.05 -32.15 29.37
CA THR A 82 12.28 -32.23 28.52
C THR A 82 12.11 -32.59 27.02
N ARG A 83 12.80 -32.04 26.01
CA ARG A 83 14.21 -31.64 25.80
C ARG A 83 14.31 -31.27 24.29
N THR A 84 14.77 -30.08 23.90
CA THR A 84 16.09 -29.74 23.30
C THR A 84 16.44 -30.31 21.90
N LEU A 85 17.06 -29.42 21.10
CA LEU A 85 17.95 -29.56 19.92
C LEU A 85 17.26 -29.51 18.55
N SER A 86 17.48 -28.48 17.71
CA SER A 86 18.73 -27.96 17.10
C SER A 86 19.26 -28.88 16.00
N ALA A 87 19.12 -28.47 14.73
CA ALA A 87 20.14 -28.55 13.67
C ALA A 87 19.56 -28.23 12.27
N SER A 88 20.01 -27.13 11.68
CA SER A 88 20.42 -27.03 10.26
C SER A 88 21.90 -26.62 10.33
N PRO A 89 22.82 -27.04 9.44
CA PRO A 89 22.70 -26.89 7.98
C PRO A 89 23.42 -27.97 7.13
N THR A 90 23.26 -27.94 5.80
CA THR A 90 24.37 -28.14 4.83
C THR A 90 23.94 -27.76 3.40
N PRO A 91 24.74 -26.94 2.69
CA PRO A 91 24.67 -26.81 1.24
C PRO A 91 25.62 -27.83 0.57
N SER A 92 25.11 -28.57 -0.41
CA SER A 92 25.91 -29.44 -1.28
C SER A 92 26.54 -28.62 -2.42
N VAL A 93 27.88 -28.60 -2.40
CA VAL A 93 28.75 -28.17 -3.48
C VAL A 93 29.02 -29.41 -4.34
N ASP A 94 28.78 -29.33 -5.65
CA ASP A 94 29.36 -30.27 -6.60
C ASP A 94 30.10 -29.50 -7.70
N ALA A 95 31.37 -29.84 -7.83
CA ALA A 95 32.32 -29.40 -8.83
C ALA A 95 32.79 -30.63 -9.64
N ARG A 96 32.70 -30.57 -10.97
CA ARG A 96 33.45 -31.40 -11.95
C ARG A 96 33.46 -30.61 -13.26
N SER A 97 34.57 -30.01 -13.71
CA SER A 97 35.83 -30.58 -14.24
C SER A 97 35.62 -31.49 -15.45
N GLY A 98 36.11 -31.04 -16.62
CA GLY A 98 36.11 -31.80 -17.88
C GLY A 98 36.52 -31.04 -19.14
N SER A 99 37.82 -30.73 -19.25
CA SER A 99 38.76 -30.65 -20.42
C SER A 99 38.41 -30.11 -21.84
N PRO A 100 39.45 -29.64 -22.58
CA PRO A 100 39.34 -28.90 -23.84
C PRO A 100 39.46 -29.78 -25.10
N GLY A 101 38.76 -29.40 -26.18
CA GLY A 101 38.88 -29.99 -27.51
C GLY A 101 39.28 -28.94 -28.54
N ALA A 102 40.43 -29.14 -29.17
CA ALA A 102 40.97 -28.32 -30.24
C ALA A 102 40.43 -28.74 -31.62
N GLY A 103 40.21 -27.74 -32.49
CA GLY A 103 40.41 -27.87 -33.94
C GLY A 103 39.17 -28.12 -34.81
N SER A 104 38.74 -27.09 -35.55
CA SER A 104 38.51 -27.24 -36.99
C SER A 104 38.52 -25.88 -37.70
N LYS A 105 39.37 -25.75 -38.71
CA LYS A 105 39.42 -24.64 -39.67
C LYS A 105 38.30 -24.84 -40.69
N GLY A 106 37.53 -23.80 -41.01
CA GLY A 106 36.55 -23.80 -42.10
C GLY A 106 36.11 -22.38 -42.46
N SER A 107 36.22 -22.06 -43.75
CA SER A 107 36.11 -20.76 -44.40
C SER A 107 34.81 -19.96 -44.21
N HIS A 108 34.97 -18.64 -44.37
CA HIS A 108 34.00 -17.54 -44.58
C HIS A 108 32.71 -17.88 -45.36
N PRO A 109 31.59 -17.18 -45.09
CA PRO A 109 31.38 -15.88 -45.77
C PRO A 109 31.00 -14.74 -44.82
N ALA A 110 31.17 -13.52 -45.33
CA ALA A 110 30.89 -12.25 -44.68
C ALA A 110 29.45 -12.13 -44.17
N GLY A 111 29.24 -12.53 -42.91
CA GLY A 111 28.05 -12.20 -42.14
C GLY A 111 28.19 -10.79 -41.57
N ARG A 112 27.54 -9.83 -42.21
CA ARG A 112 27.23 -8.49 -41.69
C ARG A 112 27.05 -8.53 -40.17
N PRO A 113 27.76 -7.71 -39.37
CA PRO A 113 27.58 -7.72 -37.92
C PRO A 113 26.12 -7.37 -37.63
N LYS A 114 25.36 -8.40 -37.23
CA LYS A 114 24.03 -8.25 -36.64
C LYS A 114 24.29 -7.55 -35.33
N ARG A 115 24.21 -6.22 -35.37
CA ARG A 115 24.18 -5.34 -34.21
C ARG A 115 23.25 -6.04 -33.22
N PRO A 116 23.70 -6.42 -32.01
CA PRO A 116 22.77 -6.87 -31.01
C PRO A 116 21.85 -5.67 -30.78
N SER A 117 20.66 -5.74 -31.35
CA SER A 117 19.51 -4.99 -30.91
C SER A 117 19.21 -5.50 -29.51
N GLY A 118 20.07 -5.13 -28.56
CA GLY A 118 19.77 -5.20 -27.16
C GLY A 118 18.47 -4.44 -27.04
N ALA A 119 17.41 -5.17 -26.72
CA ALA A 119 16.17 -4.58 -26.27
C ALA A 119 16.55 -3.77 -25.02
N GLN A 120 16.90 -2.50 -25.24
CA GLN A 120 16.83 -1.49 -24.20
C GLN A 120 15.37 -1.53 -23.78
N ASP A 121 15.13 -2.12 -22.62
CA ASP A 121 13.83 -2.19 -21.99
C ASP A 121 13.34 -0.73 -21.84
N PRO A 122 12.49 -0.23 -22.76
CA PRO A 122 12.24 1.21 -22.89
C PRO A 122 11.55 1.76 -21.64
N GLY A 123 10.94 0.86 -20.85
CA GLY A 123 10.24 1.18 -19.62
C GLY A 123 11.16 1.73 -18.53
N LEU A 124 12.30 1.07 -18.26
CA LEU A 124 13.12 1.38 -17.08
C LEU A 124 13.90 2.70 -17.21
N GLY A 125 14.36 3.03 -18.42
CA GLY A 125 15.01 4.31 -18.69
C GLY A 125 14.08 5.50 -18.47
N ALA A 126 12.84 5.39 -18.98
CA ALA A 126 11.81 6.41 -18.78
C ALA A 126 11.39 6.52 -17.30
N VAL A 127 11.37 5.41 -16.54
CA VAL A 127 11.08 5.47 -15.09
C VAL A 127 12.13 6.29 -14.37
N ARG A 128 13.42 6.06 -14.65
CA ARG A 128 14.50 6.83 -14.00
C ARG A 128 14.47 8.31 -14.37
N ALA A 129 14.06 8.66 -15.58
CA ALA A 129 13.93 10.05 -16.01
C ALA A 129 12.80 10.81 -15.30
N LEU A 130 11.81 10.10 -14.74
CA LEU A 130 10.66 10.71 -14.05
C LEU A 130 11.03 11.35 -12.70
N LEU A 131 12.12 10.92 -12.06
CA LEU A 131 12.59 11.49 -10.80
C LEU A 131 14.05 11.95 -10.92
N THR A 132 14.29 13.25 -10.76
CA THR A 132 15.64 13.82 -10.70
C THR A 132 16.31 13.58 -9.34
N TYR A 133 15.51 13.45 -8.28
CA TYR A 133 15.96 13.08 -6.94
C TYR A 133 15.38 11.71 -6.54
N LEU A 134 16.26 10.73 -6.34
CA LEU A 134 15.92 9.41 -5.83
C LEU A 134 16.73 9.11 -4.56
N PRO A 135 16.08 8.97 -3.39
CA PRO A 135 16.75 8.54 -2.16
C PRO A 135 17.53 7.23 -2.35
N HIS A 136 18.67 7.12 -1.67
CA HIS A 136 19.52 5.93 -1.73
C HIS A 136 18.78 4.67 -1.26
N GLY A 137 19.17 3.53 -1.83
CA GLY A 137 18.59 2.23 -1.48
C GLY A 137 17.21 1.96 -2.10
N LEU A 138 16.75 2.80 -3.03
CA LEU A 138 15.53 2.58 -3.79
C LEU A 138 15.84 2.15 -5.23
N THR A 139 15.13 1.13 -5.70
CA THR A 139 15.24 0.62 -7.08
C THR A 139 13.91 0.82 -7.81
N ALA A 140 13.99 1.33 -9.03
CA ALA A 140 12.84 1.51 -9.92
C ALA A 140 12.24 0.15 -10.35
N LYS A 141 10.92 0.06 -10.36
CA LYS A 141 10.15 -1.02 -10.99
C LYS A 141 9.57 -0.53 -12.32
N PRO A 142 9.26 -1.43 -13.28
CA PRO A 142 8.52 -1.05 -14.47
C PRO A 142 7.21 -0.33 -14.12
N CYS A 143 6.89 0.75 -14.82
CA CYS A 143 5.63 1.44 -14.61
C CYS A 143 4.47 0.60 -15.18
N THR A 144 3.32 0.67 -14.53
CA THR A 144 2.08 0.06 -15.00
C THR A 144 1.09 1.15 -15.44
N SER A 145 0.39 0.93 -16.54
CA SER A 145 -0.71 1.81 -16.96
C SER A 145 -2.04 1.10 -16.76
N THR A 146 -3.01 1.81 -16.21
CA THR A 146 -4.40 1.36 -16.11
C THR A 146 -5.32 2.38 -16.77
N HIS A 147 -6.40 1.89 -17.37
CA HIS A 147 -7.44 2.71 -17.96
C HIS A 147 -8.76 2.43 -17.25
N THR A 148 -9.50 3.48 -16.90
CA THR A 148 -10.82 3.38 -16.27
C THR A 148 -11.71 4.44 -16.89
N GLY A 149 -12.56 4.03 -17.86
CA GLY A 149 -13.29 4.98 -18.69
C GLY A 149 -12.33 5.87 -19.48
N ALA A 150 -12.51 7.19 -19.41
CA ALA A 150 -11.65 8.18 -20.06
C ALA A 150 -10.33 8.47 -19.30
N LYS A 151 -10.19 7.94 -18.07
CA LYS A 151 -9.04 8.19 -17.20
C LYS A 151 -7.94 7.17 -17.47
N GLU A 152 -6.74 7.64 -17.81
CA GLU A 152 -5.52 6.84 -17.82
C GLU A 152 -4.69 7.16 -16.57
N THR A 153 -4.17 6.12 -15.91
CA THR A 153 -3.26 6.27 -14.76
C THR A 153 -2.00 5.46 -14.99
N LYS A 154 -0.86 6.13 -15.14
CA LYS A 154 0.46 5.50 -15.20
C LYS A 154 1.12 5.57 -13.82
N THR A 155 1.38 4.41 -13.22
CA THR A 155 1.97 4.27 -11.89
C THR A 155 3.40 3.78 -11.99
N CYS A 156 4.33 4.56 -11.48
CA CYS A 156 5.75 4.24 -11.40
C CYS A 156 6.13 4.09 -9.92
N ARG A 157 6.86 3.02 -9.58
CA ARG A 157 7.19 2.70 -8.19
C ARG A 157 8.68 2.46 -8.02
N TRP A 158 9.21 2.97 -6.91
CA TRP A 158 10.55 2.68 -6.42
C TRP A 158 10.44 2.07 -5.04
N SER A 159 11.22 1.04 -4.76
CA SER A 159 11.21 0.40 -3.44
C SER A 159 12.56 -0.23 -3.11
N GLY A 160 12.85 -0.33 -1.82
CA GLY A 160 14.02 -1.03 -1.30
C GLY A 160 14.17 -0.82 0.21
N SER A 161 15.40 -0.86 0.71
CA SER A 161 15.68 -0.76 2.15
C SER A 161 15.29 0.60 2.75
N GLY A 162 15.29 1.67 1.94
CA GLY A 162 14.87 3.02 2.36
C GLY A 162 13.36 3.24 2.42
N GLY A 163 12.55 2.26 1.99
CA GLY A 163 11.10 2.36 1.93
C GLY A 163 10.58 2.33 0.49
N TRP A 164 9.60 3.18 0.17
CA TRP A 164 9.03 3.23 -1.18
C TRP A 164 8.56 4.63 -1.59
N ILE A 165 8.58 4.86 -2.90
CA ILE A 165 8.02 6.02 -3.58
C ILE A 165 7.07 5.49 -4.64
N GLU A 166 5.90 6.09 -4.76
CA GLU A 166 4.95 5.83 -5.83
C GLU A 166 4.56 7.16 -6.48
N VAL A 167 4.71 7.25 -7.79
CA VAL A 167 4.29 8.39 -8.60
C VAL A 167 3.20 7.91 -9.54
N ARG A 168 2.06 8.59 -9.52
CA ARG A 168 0.95 8.36 -10.45
C ARG A 168 0.80 9.58 -11.34
N LEU A 169 0.88 9.35 -12.64
CA LEU A 169 0.54 10.31 -13.66
C LEU A 169 -0.88 10.01 -14.12
N ILE A 170 -1.79 10.94 -13.87
CA ILE A 170 -3.22 10.76 -14.13
C ILE A 170 -3.62 11.68 -15.28
N ARG A 171 -4.05 11.08 -16.39
CA ARG A 171 -4.56 11.78 -17.56
C ARG A 171 -6.08 11.67 -17.59
N ASP A 172 -6.75 12.80 -17.48
CA ASP A 172 -8.20 12.91 -17.54
C ASP A 172 -8.57 14.36 -17.85
N GLY A 173 -9.33 14.58 -18.92
CA GLY A 173 -9.75 15.93 -19.37
C GLY A 173 -10.64 16.67 -18.38
N GLY A 174 -11.20 15.99 -17.38
CA GLY A 174 -12.04 16.57 -16.33
C GLY A 174 -11.28 17.13 -15.12
N LEU A 175 -9.95 16.99 -15.06
CA LEU A 175 -9.17 17.44 -13.92
C LEU A 175 -9.11 18.97 -13.83
N LYS A 176 -9.66 19.54 -12.76
CA LYS A 176 -9.64 20.99 -12.49
C LYS A 176 -8.90 21.32 -11.21
N ASN A 177 -8.97 20.43 -10.22
CA ASN A 177 -8.40 20.62 -8.88
C ASN A 177 -7.57 19.40 -8.47
N PRO A 178 -6.58 19.57 -7.58
CA PRO A 178 -5.81 18.44 -7.07
C PRO A 178 -6.68 17.37 -6.40
N SER A 179 -7.81 17.74 -5.80
CA SER A 179 -8.78 16.81 -5.22
C SER A 179 -9.41 15.84 -6.23
N ASP A 180 -9.41 16.18 -7.52
CA ASP A 180 -9.96 15.32 -8.58
C ASP A 180 -9.06 14.10 -8.86
N LEU A 181 -7.83 14.11 -8.36
CA LEU A 181 -6.86 13.02 -8.55
C LEU A 181 -7.18 11.78 -7.72
N GLY A 182 -8.04 11.90 -6.71
CA GLY A 182 -8.51 10.77 -5.90
C GLY A 182 -8.68 11.14 -4.43
N LEU A 183 -8.49 10.15 -3.54
CA LEU A 183 -8.67 10.28 -2.08
C LEU A 183 -7.58 11.18 -1.47
N ALA A 184 -7.72 12.49 -1.63
CA ALA A 184 -7.13 13.44 -0.69
C ALA A 184 -7.81 13.24 0.67
N PRO A 185 -7.06 12.88 1.73
CA PRO A 185 -7.63 12.80 3.06
C PRO A 185 -8.26 14.14 3.44
N PRO A 186 -9.31 14.15 4.29
CA PRO A 186 -9.97 15.38 4.72
C PRO A 186 -9.03 16.42 5.35
N VAL A 187 -7.87 15.95 5.82
CA VAL A 187 -6.85 16.75 6.53
C VAL A 187 -5.74 17.26 5.61
N ALA A 188 -5.93 17.22 4.29
CA ALA A 188 -4.95 17.75 3.35
C ALA A 188 -4.80 19.28 3.50
N LYS A 189 -3.55 19.75 3.53
CA LYS A 189 -3.19 21.17 3.59
C LYS A 189 -2.82 21.67 2.19
N ALA A 190 -3.08 22.95 1.92
CA ALA A 190 -2.62 23.59 0.69
C ALA A 190 -1.09 23.54 0.59
N PHE A 191 -0.58 23.27 -0.60
CA PHE A 191 0.86 23.17 -0.90
C PHE A 191 1.14 23.68 -2.32
N ARG A 192 2.40 23.92 -2.69
CA ARG A 192 2.78 24.28 -4.07
C ARG A 192 3.96 23.44 -4.54
N VAL A 193 3.90 22.97 -5.78
CA VAL A 193 4.99 22.24 -6.45
C VAL A 193 5.26 22.94 -7.78
N HIS A 194 6.48 23.42 -8.01
CA HIS A 194 6.84 24.20 -9.22
C HIS A 194 5.90 25.39 -9.49
N GLY A 195 5.36 26.02 -8.44
CA GLY A 195 4.39 27.11 -8.57
C GLY A 195 2.94 26.66 -8.78
N HIS A 196 2.68 25.39 -9.07
CA HIS A 196 1.33 24.84 -9.23
C HIS A 196 0.66 24.64 -7.87
N PRO A 197 -0.63 24.98 -7.73
CA PRO A 197 -1.39 24.70 -6.51
C PRO A 197 -1.57 23.19 -6.34
N GLY A 198 -1.36 22.72 -5.11
CA GLY A 198 -1.42 21.32 -4.74
C GLY A 198 -1.99 21.11 -3.34
N LEU A 199 -2.12 19.85 -2.99
CA LEU A 199 -2.54 19.38 -1.66
C LEU A 199 -1.47 18.45 -1.11
N ARG A 200 -1.11 18.65 0.15
CA ARG A 200 -0.20 17.80 0.90
C ARG A 200 -0.93 17.14 2.06
N THR A 201 -0.65 15.88 2.31
CA THR A 201 -1.09 15.19 3.52
C THR A 201 0.09 14.48 4.14
N ASP A 202 0.24 14.64 5.45
CA ASP A 202 1.19 13.92 6.28
C ASP A 202 0.41 13.30 7.44
N GLY A 203 0.76 12.08 7.85
CA GLY A 203 0.15 11.47 9.01
C GLY A 203 0.90 10.22 9.47
N PRO A 204 0.77 9.83 10.75
CA PRO A 204 1.45 8.63 11.27
C PRO A 204 0.85 7.33 10.72
N ALA A 205 -0.44 7.35 10.35
CA ALA A 205 -1.18 6.18 9.87
C ALA A 205 -1.39 6.16 8.35
N VAL A 206 -1.03 7.23 7.65
CA VAL A 206 -1.19 7.36 6.19
C VAL A 206 0.14 7.70 5.55
N PRO A 207 0.47 7.17 4.37
CA PRO A 207 1.66 7.60 3.65
C PRO A 207 1.62 9.11 3.42
N SER A 208 2.79 9.74 3.49
CA SER A 208 2.89 11.16 3.14
C SER A 208 2.67 11.28 1.64
N GLN A 209 1.81 12.21 1.23
CA GLN A 209 1.44 12.37 -0.17
C GLN A 209 1.28 13.83 -0.57
N ILE A 210 1.64 14.13 -1.81
CA ILE A 210 1.49 15.44 -2.45
C ILE A 210 0.83 15.21 -3.79
N MET A 211 -0.15 16.03 -4.13
CA MET A 211 -0.83 15.97 -5.41
C MET A 211 -1.05 17.36 -5.98
N TRP A 212 -0.91 17.52 -7.28
CA TRP A 212 -1.10 18.80 -7.99
C TRP A 212 -1.54 18.57 -9.43
N ILE A 213 -2.11 19.60 -10.05
CA ILE A 213 -2.39 19.63 -11.48
C ILE A 213 -1.18 20.25 -12.16
N GLU A 214 -0.47 19.48 -12.98
CA GLU A 214 0.71 19.94 -13.71
C GLU A 214 0.28 20.82 -14.89
N ARG A 215 -0.74 20.39 -15.62
CA ARG A 215 -1.32 21.10 -16.76
C ARG A 215 -2.73 20.60 -17.01
N HIS A 216 -3.45 21.28 -17.90
CA HIS A 216 -4.78 20.84 -18.31
C HIS A 216 -4.77 19.36 -18.74
N GLY A 217 -5.60 18.55 -18.08
CA GLY A 217 -5.72 17.12 -18.37
C GLY A 217 -4.65 16.21 -17.78
N LEU A 218 -3.66 16.73 -17.04
CA LEU A 218 -2.62 15.94 -16.39
C LEU A 218 -2.44 16.37 -14.93
N GLY A 219 -2.66 15.44 -14.02
CA GLY A 219 -2.27 15.60 -12.62
C GLY A 219 -1.25 14.58 -12.17
N VAL A 220 -0.56 14.93 -11.11
CA VAL A 220 0.50 14.13 -10.50
C VAL A 220 0.11 13.87 -9.06
N TRP A 221 0.24 12.62 -8.65
CA TRP A 221 0.16 12.20 -7.26
C TRP A 221 1.46 11.51 -6.89
N VAL A 222 2.06 11.92 -5.78
CA VAL A 222 3.26 11.33 -5.22
C VAL A 222 2.91 10.84 -3.83
N GLY A 223 3.24 9.59 -3.54
CA GLY A 223 3.13 9.00 -2.21
C GLY A 223 4.46 8.39 -1.79
N VAL A 224 4.79 8.51 -0.51
CA VAL A 224 6.02 7.93 0.05
C VAL A 224 5.75 7.22 1.37
N SER A 225 6.59 6.25 1.69
CA SER A 225 6.59 5.59 2.99
C SER A 225 6.86 6.59 4.12
N PRO A 226 6.39 6.32 5.37
CA PRO A 226 6.65 7.19 6.52
C PRO A 226 8.14 7.51 6.74
N SER A 227 9.04 6.54 6.46
CA SER A 227 10.50 6.71 6.53
C SER A 227 11.05 7.82 5.63
N LEU A 228 10.33 8.19 4.58
CA LEU A 228 10.73 9.19 3.59
C LEU A 228 9.95 10.51 3.72
N GLY A 229 9.11 10.66 4.76
CA GLY A 229 8.28 11.86 4.94
C GLY A 229 9.07 13.16 4.99
N GLY A 230 10.27 13.13 5.60
CA GLY A 230 11.18 14.29 5.63
C GLY A 230 11.72 14.71 4.26
N SER A 231 11.77 13.78 3.29
CA SER A 231 12.24 14.02 1.92
C SER A 231 11.11 14.28 0.93
N MET A 232 9.85 14.25 1.37
CA MET A 232 8.67 14.27 0.50
C MET A 232 8.63 15.48 -0.45
N THR A 233 8.93 16.68 0.07
CA THR A 233 8.96 17.90 -0.74
C THR A 233 10.01 17.81 -1.85
N ARG A 234 11.23 17.36 -1.52
CA ARG A 234 12.33 17.22 -2.48
C ARG A 234 12.03 16.15 -3.55
N ILE A 235 11.33 15.07 -3.17
CA ILE A 235 10.89 14.04 -4.11
C ILE A 235 9.84 14.60 -5.07
N ALA A 236 8.85 15.34 -4.57
CA ALA A 236 7.81 15.96 -5.39
C ALA A 236 8.38 17.00 -6.37
N GLU A 237 9.28 17.87 -5.92
CA GLU A 237 10.02 18.80 -6.78
C GLU A 237 10.97 18.10 -7.76
N GLY A 238 11.30 16.84 -7.49
CA GLY A 238 12.12 16.03 -8.37
C GLY A 238 11.34 15.41 -9.54
N VAL A 239 10.00 15.47 -9.52
CA VAL A 239 9.17 14.84 -10.56
C VAL A 239 9.25 15.62 -11.86
N ASN A 240 9.73 14.97 -12.92
CA ASN A 240 9.86 15.56 -14.24
C ASN A 240 8.85 14.95 -15.23
N VAL A 241 7.87 15.75 -15.64
CA VAL A 241 6.74 15.38 -16.51
C VAL A 241 6.76 16.18 -17.81
N THR A 242 7.89 16.13 -18.52
CA THR A 242 8.01 16.57 -19.92
C THR A 242 7.21 15.67 -20.84
#